data_AF-A0A7J9GJ74-F1
#
_entry.id   AF-A0A7J9GJ74-F1
#
_cell.length_a   1.000
_cell.length_b   1.000
_cell.length_c   1.000
_cell.angle_alpha   90.00
_cell.angle_beta   90.00
_cell.angle_gamma   90.00
#
_symmetry.space_group_name_H-M   'P 1'
#
loop_
_entity.id
_entity.type
_entity.pdbx_description
1 polymer ?
#
loop_
_entity_poly.entity_id
_entity_poly.type
_entity_poly.pdbx_seq_one_letter_code
_entity_poly.pdbx_strand_id
1 'polypeptide(L)'
;HKHPIFLYTEKSGGCVACGKNNIKGLLCCKDCDFSLDHRCFSLPITFQHKSDERLLSLTYHDNNSYSESHFCDICEERRDPNLWFYHCATCDTSVHVDCVLGRYPFIKFGNIIKVRKDIHEHPTTVVKKIYYYPNCGKCGGVEVTILQNYHFSFAENTEYGRDIISCNA
;
A
#
# COMPACT_ATOMS: atom_id res chain seq x y z
N HIS A 1 13.33 7.85 -13.13
CA HIS A 1 14.48 7.08 -13.66
C HIS A 1 14.28 6.80 -15.15
N LYS A 2 15.33 6.83 -15.99
CA LYS A 2 15.22 6.75 -17.48
C LYS A 2 15.86 5.51 -18.11
N HIS A 3 16.73 4.78 -17.40
CA HIS A 3 17.37 3.59 -17.95
C HIS A 3 16.46 2.36 -17.86
N PRO A 4 16.72 1.31 -18.67
CA PRO A 4 16.05 0.02 -18.52
C PRO A 4 16.27 -0.59 -17.13
N ILE A 5 15.24 -1.28 -16.65
CA ILE A 5 15.25 -1.97 -15.35
C ILE A 5 15.03 -3.45 -15.61
N PHE A 6 15.85 -4.30 -15.00
CA PHE A 6 15.80 -5.75 -15.15
C PHE A 6 15.60 -6.43 -13.79
N LEU A 7 14.88 -7.55 -13.78
CA LEU A 7 14.69 -8.37 -12.59
C LEU A 7 15.90 -9.29 -12.36
N TYR A 8 16.51 -9.19 -11.19
CA TYR A 8 17.58 -10.07 -10.73
C TYR A 8 17.10 -10.86 -9.52
N THR A 9 16.67 -12.11 -9.73
CA THR A 9 16.07 -12.99 -8.70
C THR A 9 17.03 -13.37 -7.58
N GLU A 10 18.31 -13.50 -7.90
CA GLU A 10 19.36 -13.92 -6.95
C GLU A 10 20.01 -12.75 -6.22
N LYS A 11 19.80 -11.52 -6.71
CA LYS A 11 20.37 -10.33 -6.10
C LYS A 11 19.63 -10.00 -4.81
N SER A 12 20.40 -9.74 -3.76
CA SER A 12 19.91 -9.15 -2.52
C SER A 12 20.40 -7.71 -2.37
N GLY A 13 19.59 -6.85 -1.74
CA GLY A 13 19.97 -5.46 -1.53
C GLY A 13 18.84 -4.59 -0.98
N GLY A 14 19.00 -3.27 -1.18
CA GLY A 14 18.07 -2.24 -0.75
C GLY A 14 17.07 -1.84 -1.83
N CYS A 15 15.90 -1.36 -1.41
CA CYS A 15 14.93 -0.69 -2.26
C CYS A 15 15.01 0.82 -2.02
N VAL A 16 15.31 1.61 -3.07
CA VAL A 16 15.43 3.07 -2.96
C VAL A 16 14.09 3.76 -2.67
N ALA A 17 12.97 3.12 -2.98
CA ALA A 17 11.65 3.69 -2.74
C ALA A 17 11.17 3.59 -1.29
N CYS A 18 11.44 2.47 -0.62
CA CYS A 18 10.92 2.21 0.72
C CYS A 18 11.99 2.02 1.80
N GLY A 19 13.27 2.12 1.43
CA GLY A 19 14.42 2.02 2.35
C GLY A 19 14.67 0.63 2.93
N LYS A 20 13.85 -0.37 2.58
CA LYS A 20 13.99 -1.74 3.08
C LYS A 20 15.23 -2.40 2.47
N ASN A 21 15.97 -3.11 3.31
CA ASN A 21 17.19 -3.83 2.96
C ASN A 21 16.98 -5.36 3.01
N ASN A 22 17.99 -6.12 2.59
CA ASN A 22 17.99 -7.59 2.60
C ASN A 22 16.84 -8.21 1.77
N ILE A 23 16.37 -7.50 0.74
CA ILE A 23 15.31 -7.98 -0.14
C ILE A 23 15.94 -8.86 -1.21
N LYS A 24 15.44 -10.09 -1.37
CA LYS A 24 15.79 -10.96 -2.50
C LYS A 24 14.89 -10.67 -3.70
N GLY A 25 15.47 -10.70 -4.89
CA GLY A 25 14.72 -10.43 -6.11
C GLY A 25 14.47 -8.94 -6.28
N LEU A 26 15.44 -8.24 -6.86
CA LEU A 26 15.39 -6.80 -7.07
C LEU A 26 15.27 -6.47 -8.55
N LEU A 27 14.49 -5.42 -8.82
CA LEU A 27 14.46 -4.76 -10.12
C LEU A 27 15.55 -3.68 -10.12
N CYS A 28 16.63 -3.90 -10.87
CA CYS A 28 17.80 -3.02 -10.87
C CYS A 28 18.04 -2.39 -12.23
N CYS A 29 18.52 -1.15 -12.20
CA CYS A 29 19.25 -0.59 -13.32
C CYS A 29 20.66 -1.20 -13.37
N LYS A 30 21.19 -1.41 -14.57
CA LYS A 30 22.58 -1.83 -14.78
C LYS A 30 23.55 -0.64 -14.77
N ASP A 31 23.06 0.53 -15.16
CA ASP A 31 23.87 1.72 -15.41
C ASP A 31 23.95 2.68 -14.20
N CYS A 32 23.16 2.44 -13.15
CA CYS A 32 23.20 3.21 -11.91
C CYS A 32 22.66 2.40 -10.71
N ASP A 33 22.83 2.93 -9.50
CA ASP A 33 22.44 2.29 -8.23
C ASP A 33 20.92 2.29 -7.95
N PHE A 34 20.09 2.42 -8.99
CA PHE A 34 18.65 2.37 -8.86
C PHE A 34 18.17 0.92 -8.68
N SER A 35 17.57 0.61 -7.54
CA SER A 35 16.99 -0.69 -7.24
C SER A 35 15.64 -0.59 -6.53
N LEU A 36 14.67 -1.37 -7.00
CA LEU A 36 13.33 -1.46 -6.42
C LEU A 36 12.98 -2.89 -6.04
N ASP A 37 12.22 -3.04 -4.95
CA ASP A 37 11.49 -4.27 -4.70
C ASP A 37 10.26 -4.38 -5.63
N HIS A 38 9.72 -5.59 -5.78
CA HIS A 38 8.59 -5.85 -6.65
C HIS A 38 7.32 -5.05 -6.28
N ARG A 39 7.15 -4.70 -5.00
CA ARG A 39 5.97 -3.95 -4.54
C ARG A 39 6.08 -2.49 -4.91
N CYS A 40 7.25 -1.90 -4.69
CA CYS A 40 7.57 -0.51 -4.99
C CYS A 40 7.57 -0.26 -6.50
N PHE A 41 8.04 -1.24 -7.29
CA PHE A 41 7.94 -1.19 -8.74
C PHE A 41 6.48 -1.23 -9.25
N SER A 42 5.60 -1.91 -8.51
CA SER A 42 4.18 -2.05 -8.87
C SER A 42 3.30 -0.91 -8.35
N LEU A 43 3.88 0.11 -7.71
CA LEU A 43 3.12 1.24 -7.19
C LEU A 43 2.50 2.06 -8.34
N PRO A 44 1.23 2.47 -8.23
CA PRO A 44 0.63 3.32 -9.24
C PRO A 44 1.29 4.69 -9.20
N ILE A 45 1.69 5.20 -10.36
CA ILE A 45 2.31 6.55 -10.50
C ILE A 45 1.31 7.62 -10.03
N THR A 46 0.04 7.44 -10.34
CA THR A 46 -1.04 8.31 -9.87
C THR A 46 -2.07 7.48 -9.12
N PHE A 47 -2.48 7.97 -7.96
CA PHE A 47 -3.57 7.41 -7.18
C PHE A 47 -4.73 8.41 -7.17
N GLN A 48 -5.90 7.96 -7.62
CA GLN A 48 -7.14 8.70 -7.51
C GLN A 48 -8.00 8.07 -6.44
N HIS A 49 -8.41 8.86 -5.46
CA HIS A 49 -9.35 8.40 -4.45
C HIS A 49 -10.77 8.35 -5.02
N LYS A 50 -11.55 7.30 -4.73
CA LYS A 50 -12.87 7.08 -5.36
C LYS A 50 -13.90 8.19 -5.07
N SER A 51 -13.73 8.90 -3.96
CA SER A 51 -14.62 9.98 -3.53
C SER A 51 -14.07 11.38 -3.81
N ASP A 52 -12.93 11.48 -4.49
CA ASP A 52 -12.27 12.76 -4.71
C ASP A 52 -11.62 12.81 -6.11
N GLU A 53 -11.91 13.85 -6.89
CA GLU A 53 -11.31 14.03 -8.23
C GLU A 53 -9.81 14.36 -8.19
N ARG A 54 -9.22 14.38 -6.99
CA ARG A 54 -7.85 14.82 -6.73
C ARG A 54 -6.86 13.68 -6.93
N LEU A 55 -5.85 13.95 -7.76
CA LEU A 55 -4.80 13.00 -8.11
C LEU A 55 -3.59 13.19 -7.18
N LEU A 56 -3.26 12.12 -6.46
CA LEU A 56 -2.01 11.98 -5.74
C LEU A 56 -0.96 11.41 -6.70
N SER A 57 0.18 12.07 -6.83
CA SER A 57 1.29 11.61 -7.67
C SER A 57 2.40 11.05 -6.80
N LEU A 58 2.89 9.87 -7.16
CA LEU A 58 4.04 9.24 -6.51
C LEU A 58 5.29 10.05 -6.83
N THR A 59 5.94 10.58 -5.82
CA THR A 59 7.14 11.42 -5.95
C THR A 59 8.26 10.93 -5.03
N TYR A 60 9.48 11.36 -5.36
CA TYR A 60 10.72 10.99 -4.69
C TYR A 60 11.65 12.18 -4.41
N HIS A 61 11.22 13.41 -4.73
CA HIS A 61 11.93 14.64 -4.42
C HIS A 61 10.95 15.77 -4.09
N ASP A 62 11.18 16.41 -2.95
CA ASP A 62 10.77 17.79 -2.71
C ASP A 62 11.83 18.70 -3.35
N ASN A 63 11.66 19.05 -4.63
CA ASN A 63 12.48 20.11 -5.25
C ASN A 63 12.11 21.51 -4.74
N ASN A 64 11.06 21.61 -3.91
CA ASN A 64 10.75 22.82 -3.18
C ASN A 64 11.35 22.71 -1.78
N SER A 65 12.34 23.54 -1.52
CA SER A 65 12.81 23.91 -0.17
C SER A 65 11.73 24.57 0.71
N TYR A 66 10.45 24.42 0.36
CA TYR A 66 9.28 25.06 0.95
C TYR A 66 8.27 24.07 1.54
N SER A 67 8.36 22.76 1.25
CA SER A 67 7.55 21.74 1.94
C SER A 67 8.27 21.30 3.23
N GLU A 68 8.34 22.22 4.20
CA GLU A 68 8.78 21.92 5.57
C GLU A 68 7.88 20.88 6.28
N SER A 69 6.76 20.46 5.65
CA SER A 69 5.91 19.39 6.13
C SER A 69 6.54 18.03 5.86
N HIS A 70 7.61 17.68 6.58
CA HIS A 70 8.08 16.30 6.70
C HIS A 70 7.08 15.41 7.45
N PHE A 71 5.78 15.67 7.37
CA PHE A 71 4.73 14.94 8.06
C PHE A 71 3.73 14.42 7.04
N CYS A 72 3.10 13.31 7.39
CA CYS A 72 2.04 12.69 6.62
C CYS A 72 0.71 13.28 7.06
N ASP A 73 -0.07 13.86 6.13
CA ASP A 73 -1.38 14.46 6.46
C ASP A 73 -2.45 13.44 6.87
N ILE A 74 -2.13 12.15 6.79
CA ILE A 74 -3.01 11.04 7.19
C ILE A 74 -2.72 10.61 8.63
N CYS A 75 -1.49 10.20 8.93
CA CYS A 75 -1.16 9.64 10.24
C CYS A 75 -0.48 10.65 11.16
N GLU A 76 -0.21 11.86 10.68
CA GLU A 76 0.50 12.93 11.38
C GLU A 76 1.92 12.54 11.84
N GLU A 77 2.45 11.41 11.34
CA GLU A 77 3.81 10.95 11.61
C GLU A 77 4.81 11.52 10.60
N ARG A 78 6.07 11.59 11.01
CA ARG A 78 7.15 12.11 10.18
C ARG A 78 7.40 11.22 8.94
N ARG A 79 7.52 11.83 7.78
CA ARG A 79 7.99 11.24 6.52
C ARG A 79 9.51 11.30 6.45
N ASP A 80 10.10 10.26 5.88
CA ASP A 80 11.51 10.31 5.48
C ASP A 80 11.58 10.98 4.10
N PRO A 81 12.28 12.13 3.96
CA PRO A 81 12.37 12.86 2.70
C PRO A 81 13.10 12.09 1.59
N ASN A 82 13.83 11.02 1.93
CA ASN A 82 14.55 10.19 0.97
C ASN A 82 13.70 9.01 0.44
N LEU A 83 12.52 8.78 1.00
CA LEU A 83 11.63 7.69 0.61
C LEU A 83 10.50 8.21 -0.28
N TRP A 84 9.91 7.31 -1.06
CA TRP A 84 8.79 7.64 -1.93
C TRP A 84 7.53 7.93 -1.10
N PHE A 85 6.76 8.92 -1.57
CA PHE A 85 5.49 9.31 -0.98
C PHE A 85 4.53 9.79 -2.06
N TYR A 86 3.25 9.90 -1.72
CA TYR A 86 2.25 10.49 -2.60
C TYR A 86 2.07 11.97 -2.26
N HIS A 87 2.08 12.82 -3.28
CA HIS A 87 1.87 14.26 -3.14
C HIS A 87 0.77 14.75 -4.08
N CYS A 88 -0.10 15.61 -3.58
CA CYS A 88 -1.10 16.31 -4.38
C CYS A 88 -0.71 17.78 -4.49
N ALA A 89 -0.22 18.20 -5.65
CA ALA A 89 0.23 19.58 -5.86
C ALA A 89 -0.89 20.63 -5.74
N THR A 90 -2.16 20.24 -5.94
CA THR A 90 -3.29 21.17 -5.82
C THR A 90 -3.75 21.36 -4.39
N CYS A 91 -3.59 20.35 -3.54
CA CYS A 91 -4.02 20.37 -2.14
C CYS A 91 -2.86 20.59 -1.17
N ASP A 92 -1.63 20.60 -1.69
CA ASP A 92 -0.38 20.58 -0.94
C ASP A 92 -0.31 19.43 0.10
N THR A 93 -0.98 18.32 -0.22
CA THR A 93 -1.09 17.17 0.68
C THR A 93 0.00 16.16 0.40
N SER A 94 0.72 15.73 1.42
CA SER A 94 1.79 14.74 1.35
C SER A 94 1.54 13.59 2.31
N VAL A 95 1.55 12.36 1.79
CA VAL A 95 1.15 11.17 2.55
C VAL A 95 2.08 9.99 2.28
N HIS A 96 2.33 9.16 3.29
CA HIS A 96 3.10 7.93 3.07
C HIS A 96 2.40 7.01 2.06
N VAL A 97 3.19 6.24 1.30
CA VAL A 97 2.66 5.22 0.38
C VAL A 97 1.72 4.25 1.09
N ASP A 98 2.14 3.75 2.26
CA ASP A 98 1.38 2.77 3.04
C ASP A 98 0.07 3.35 3.63
N CYS A 99 -0.02 4.68 3.81
CA CYS A 99 -1.23 5.36 4.29
C CYS A 99 -2.33 5.44 3.23
N VAL A 100 -1.96 5.48 1.96
CA VAL A 100 -2.89 5.54 0.81
C VAL A 100 -3.31 4.14 0.38
N LEU A 101 -2.34 3.23 0.34
CA LEU A 101 -2.47 1.91 -0.26
C LEU A 101 -2.86 0.82 0.75
N GLY A 102 -2.71 1.10 2.04
CA GLY A 102 -2.85 0.11 3.11
C GLY A 102 -1.77 -0.97 3.06
N ARG A 103 -1.88 -1.98 3.93
CA ARG A 103 -0.89 -3.07 3.99
C ARG A 103 -0.95 -4.05 2.81
N TYR A 104 -2.04 -4.02 2.03
CA TYR A 104 -2.32 -5.01 0.98
C TYR A 104 -2.93 -4.40 -0.28
N PRO A 105 -2.30 -3.41 -0.95
CA PRO A 105 -2.90 -2.66 -2.05
C PRO A 105 -3.30 -3.49 -3.27
N PHE A 106 -2.63 -4.64 -3.48
CA PHE A 106 -2.79 -5.44 -4.68
C PHE A 106 -3.78 -6.60 -4.52
N ILE A 107 -4.40 -6.73 -3.35
CA ILE A 107 -5.46 -7.73 -3.12
C ILE A 107 -6.77 -7.20 -3.72
N LYS A 108 -7.37 -7.98 -4.63
CA LYS A 108 -8.70 -7.70 -5.20
C LYS A 108 -9.78 -8.49 -4.47
N PHE A 109 -10.98 -7.93 -4.39
CA PHE A 109 -12.16 -8.67 -3.98
C PHE A 109 -12.38 -9.87 -4.92
N GLY A 110 -12.85 -10.98 -4.35
CA GLY A 110 -13.00 -12.27 -5.03
C GLY A 110 -11.71 -13.10 -5.12
N ASN A 111 -10.53 -12.53 -4.79
CA ASN A 111 -9.31 -13.32 -4.73
C ASN A 111 -9.36 -14.32 -3.58
N ILE A 112 -8.82 -15.52 -3.81
CA ILE A 112 -8.63 -16.53 -2.78
C ILE A 112 -7.20 -16.40 -2.25
N ILE A 113 -7.07 -16.09 -0.96
CA ILE A 113 -5.79 -16.00 -0.27
C ILE A 113 -5.56 -17.22 0.61
N LYS A 114 -4.30 -17.67 0.69
CA LYS A 114 -3.88 -18.66 1.68
C LYS A 114 -3.28 -17.91 2.85
N VAL A 115 -4.01 -17.87 3.96
CA VAL A 115 -3.48 -17.36 5.24
C VAL A 115 -2.58 -18.44 5.83
N ARG A 116 -1.68 -18.06 6.75
CA ARG A 116 -0.87 -19.05 7.46
C ARG A 116 -1.78 -20.02 8.22
N LYS A 117 -1.41 -21.30 8.23
CA LYS A 117 -2.22 -22.39 8.78
C LYS A 117 -2.51 -22.26 10.28
N ASP A 118 -1.63 -21.59 11.03
CA ASP A 118 -1.79 -21.26 12.44
C ASP A 118 -2.86 -20.19 12.70
N ILE A 119 -3.21 -19.41 11.68
CA ILE A 119 -4.25 -18.37 11.74
C ILE A 119 -5.56 -18.89 11.14
N HIS A 120 -5.48 -19.61 10.01
CA HIS A 120 -6.65 -20.14 9.33
C HIS A 120 -6.32 -21.36 8.47
N GLU A 121 -7.12 -22.41 8.59
CA GLU A 121 -6.78 -23.75 8.07
C GLU A 121 -7.02 -23.92 6.57
N HIS A 122 -7.80 -23.03 5.95
CA HIS A 122 -8.17 -23.14 4.54
C HIS A 122 -8.14 -21.80 3.80
N PRO A 123 -8.09 -21.82 2.45
CA PRO A 123 -8.10 -20.60 1.66
C PRO A 123 -9.35 -19.76 1.92
N THR A 124 -9.16 -18.45 1.92
CA THR A 124 -10.17 -17.45 2.30
C THR A 124 -10.41 -16.52 1.12
N THR A 125 -11.67 -16.27 0.78
CA THR A 125 -12.04 -15.32 -0.28
C THR A 125 -12.09 -13.90 0.29
N VAL A 126 -11.47 -12.95 -0.40
CA VAL A 126 -11.51 -11.54 -0.02
C VAL A 126 -12.85 -10.96 -0.42
N VAL A 127 -13.66 -10.56 0.56
CA VAL A 127 -14.96 -9.92 0.34
C VAL A 127 -14.99 -8.56 1.02
N LYS A 128 -15.85 -7.65 0.55
CA LYS A 128 -16.18 -6.42 1.31
C LYS A 128 -16.86 -6.82 2.62
N LYS A 129 -17.05 -5.95 3.61
CA LYS A 129 -17.97 -6.21 4.73
C LYS A 129 -19.32 -5.49 4.54
N ILE A 130 -20.40 -6.21 4.25
CA ILE A 130 -21.79 -5.86 4.56
C ILE A 130 -22.23 -6.45 5.92
N TYR A 131 -23.24 -5.88 6.58
CA TYR A 131 -23.68 -6.26 7.94
C TYR A 131 -24.14 -7.71 8.10
N TYR A 132 -24.40 -8.44 7.01
CA TYR A 132 -24.83 -9.83 7.01
C TYR A 132 -23.92 -10.66 6.10
N TYR A 133 -22.99 -11.43 6.67
CA TYR A 133 -22.32 -12.53 5.96
C TYR A 133 -22.81 -13.87 6.44
N PRO A 134 -23.06 -14.81 5.52
CA PRO A 134 -23.23 -16.20 5.90
C PRO A 134 -21.94 -16.72 6.55
N ASN A 135 -22.11 -17.55 7.57
CA ASN A 135 -20.99 -18.23 8.20
C ASN A 135 -20.26 -19.14 7.20
N CYS A 136 -18.95 -19.21 7.34
CA CYS A 136 -18.14 -20.09 6.52
C CYS A 136 -18.55 -21.55 6.72
N GLY A 137 -18.92 -22.27 5.64
CA GLY A 137 -19.39 -23.66 5.73
C GLY A 137 -18.37 -24.67 6.27
N LYS A 138 -17.09 -24.28 6.39
CA LYS A 138 -16.00 -25.12 6.93
C LYS A 138 -15.65 -24.81 8.38
N CYS A 139 -15.54 -23.54 8.75
CA CYS A 139 -15.08 -23.12 10.08
C CYS A 139 -16.17 -22.40 10.92
N GLY A 140 -17.41 -22.32 10.43
CA GLY A 140 -18.54 -21.76 11.18
C GLY A 140 -18.50 -20.24 11.37
N GLY A 141 -17.57 -19.52 10.74
CA GLY A 141 -17.53 -18.05 10.75
C GLY A 141 -16.29 -17.42 11.40
N VAL A 142 -15.12 -18.05 11.32
CA VAL A 142 -13.87 -17.38 11.74
C VAL A 142 -13.60 -16.18 10.84
N GLU A 143 -13.67 -14.97 11.42
CA GLU A 143 -13.37 -13.71 10.72
C GLU A 143 -11.86 -13.44 10.78
N VAL A 144 -11.19 -13.47 9.63
CA VAL A 144 -9.77 -13.11 9.52
C VAL A 144 -9.67 -11.69 9.02
N THR A 145 -9.57 -10.71 9.92
CA THR A 145 -9.46 -9.32 9.50
C THR A 145 -8.07 -8.99 8.98
N ILE A 146 -7.96 -8.74 7.68
CA ILE A 146 -6.79 -8.12 7.07
C ILE A 146 -7.09 -6.64 6.86
N LEU A 147 -6.41 -5.79 7.63
CA LEU A 147 -6.62 -4.34 7.56
C LEU A 147 -5.99 -3.76 6.28
N GLN A 148 -6.83 -3.46 5.29
CA GLN A 148 -6.52 -2.42 4.31
C GLN A 148 -6.90 -1.08 4.95
N ASN A 149 -5.92 -0.41 5.57
CA ASN A 149 -6.14 0.94 6.08
C ASN A 149 -6.26 1.89 4.89
N TYR A 150 -7.46 2.41 4.65
CA TYR A 150 -7.67 3.63 3.86
C TYR A 150 -7.97 4.74 4.87
N HIS A 151 -7.12 5.75 5.00
CA HIS A 151 -7.45 6.89 5.82
C HIS A 151 -8.28 7.88 5.00
N PHE A 152 -9.55 8.01 5.38
CA PHE A 152 -10.44 9.07 4.89
C PHE A 152 -10.34 10.24 5.86
N SER A 153 -9.76 11.35 5.43
CA SER A 153 -9.81 12.60 6.19
C SER A 153 -10.55 13.66 5.38
N PHE A 154 -11.86 13.79 5.60
CA PHE A 154 -12.55 15.08 5.51
C PHE A 154 -13.71 15.12 6.50
N ALA A 155 -13.57 16.01 7.48
CA ALA A 155 -14.57 16.56 8.40
C ALA A 155 -15.34 15.58 9.31
N GLU A 156 -15.13 15.77 10.63
CA GLU A 156 -16.05 15.44 11.73
C GLU A 156 -16.86 14.13 11.57
N ASN A 157 -16.18 13.03 11.89
CA ASN A 157 -16.65 11.66 12.21
C ASN A 157 -15.74 10.66 11.49
N THR A 158 -14.63 10.32 12.15
CA THR A 158 -13.65 9.34 11.67
C THR A 158 -14.30 7.95 11.54
N GLU A 159 -14.86 7.66 10.38
CA GLU A 159 -15.19 6.28 10.00
C GLU A 159 -13.98 5.70 9.28
N TYR A 160 -13.13 4.97 10.01
CA TYR A 160 -12.15 4.08 9.40
C TYR A 160 -12.91 3.12 8.49
N GLY A 161 -12.78 3.26 7.17
CA GLY A 161 -13.23 2.27 6.21
C GLY A 161 -12.50 0.96 6.45
N ARG A 162 -13.08 0.08 7.27
CA ARG A 162 -12.53 -1.25 7.60
C ARG A 162 -13.01 -2.24 6.55
N ASP A 163 -12.22 -2.48 5.52
CA ASP A 163 -12.44 -3.66 4.69
C ASP A 163 -12.00 -4.90 5.47
N ILE A 164 -12.95 -5.80 5.71
CA ILE A 164 -12.73 -7.01 6.51
C ILE A 164 -12.90 -8.23 5.61
N ILE A 165 -11.89 -9.09 5.60
CA ILE A 165 -11.94 -10.37 4.89
C ILE A 165 -12.78 -11.34 5.71
N SER A 166 -13.96 -11.68 5.20
CA SER A 166 -14.79 -12.74 5.77
C SER A 166 -14.48 -14.08 5.10
N CYS A 167 -14.48 -15.15 5.88
CA CYS A 167 -14.44 -16.51 5.37
C CYS A 167 -15.78 -16.82 4.70
N ASN A 168 -15.82 -16.74 3.36
CA ASN A 168 -16.94 -17.26 2.58
C ASN A 168 -16.45 -18.39 1.69
N ALA A 169 -17.05 -19.56 1.86
CA ALA A 169 -16.84 -20.76 1.06
C ALA A 169 -17.99 -20.92 0.07
#